data_AF-A0A8B9ZGM3-F1
#
_entry.id   AF-A0A8B9ZGM3-F1
#
_cell.length_a   1.000
_cell.length_b   1.000
_cell.length_c   1.000
_cell.angle_alpha   90.00
_cell.angle_beta   90.00
_cell.angle_gamma   90.00
#
_symmetry.space_group_name_H-M   'P 1'
#
loop_
_entity.id
_entity.type
_entity.pdbx_description
1 polymer ?
#
loop_
_entity_poly.entity_id
_entity_poly.type
_entity_poly.pdbx_seq_one_letter_code
_entity_poly.pdbx_strand_id
1 'polypeptide(L)'
;EFFRELLENAERSLNDMFVRTYGTLYMQNSEVFQDLFTELKRYYTGGNVNLEEMLNDFWARLLERMFQLINPQYHFTEDYLECVSKYTDQLKPFGDVPRKLKVQVTRAFIAARTFVQGLTVGREVANRVSKVSPTPGCIRALMKMLYCPYCRGLPTVKPCNNYCLNVMKGCLANQADLDTEWNLFIGKRSLNIKQKQLVTSTPNEHPTLNCIFGKQNKYCFLLLERQNMSSLILLISNPTDQCDTESTILTHIWIFSLLITEVVEDG
;
A
#
# COMPACT_ATOMS: atom_id res chain seq x y z
N GLU A 1 -7.63 -12.52 0.90
CA GLU A 1 -8.65 -12.22 -0.11
C GLU A 1 -8.87 -10.77 -0.37
N PHE A 2 -9.65 -10.05 0.43
CA PHE A 2 -10.07 -8.68 0.11
C PHE A 2 -8.94 -7.75 -0.45
N PHE A 3 -7.79 -7.63 0.23
CA PHE A 3 -6.69 -6.80 -0.26
C PHE A 3 -6.02 -7.32 -1.55
N ARG A 4 -5.99 -8.63 -1.78
CA ARG A 4 -5.47 -9.21 -3.04
C ARG A 4 -6.41 -8.89 -4.19
N GLU A 5 -7.71 -9.10 -4.00
CA GLU A 5 -8.72 -8.76 -4.99
C GLU A 5 -8.71 -7.27 -5.32
N LEU A 6 -8.54 -6.41 -4.31
CA LEU A 6 -8.34 -4.98 -4.53
C LEU A 6 -7.13 -4.71 -5.43
N LEU A 7 -5.96 -5.30 -5.15
CA LEU A 7 -4.76 -5.12 -5.99
C LEU A 7 -4.93 -5.64 -7.42
N GLU A 8 -5.63 -6.74 -7.61
CA GLU A 8 -5.91 -7.26 -8.94
C GLU A 8 -6.90 -6.37 -9.70
N ASN A 9 -7.90 -5.82 -9.02
CA ASN A 9 -8.85 -4.86 -9.60
C ASN A 9 -8.17 -3.54 -9.96
N ALA A 10 -7.23 -3.08 -9.13
CA ALA A 10 -6.38 -1.92 -9.38
C ALA A 10 -5.59 -2.06 -10.69
N GLU A 11 -4.87 -3.17 -10.82
CA GLU A 11 -4.05 -3.51 -11.99
C GLU A 11 -4.90 -3.61 -13.26
N ARG A 12 -6.01 -4.35 -13.20
CA ARG A 12 -6.95 -4.46 -14.33
C ARG A 12 -7.50 -3.10 -14.75
N SER A 13 -7.94 -2.28 -13.79
CA SER A 13 -8.50 -0.96 -14.08
C SER A 13 -7.47 -0.01 -14.70
N LEU A 14 -6.23 -0.04 -14.20
CA LEU A 14 -5.13 0.75 -14.77
C LEU A 14 -4.85 0.30 -16.21
N ASN A 15 -4.67 -1.00 -16.42
CA ASN A 15 -4.40 -1.56 -17.74
C ASN A 15 -5.51 -1.22 -18.75
N ASP A 16 -6.78 -1.45 -18.39
CA ASP A 16 -7.92 -1.15 -19.26
C ASP A 16 -8.01 0.34 -19.62
N MET A 17 -7.73 1.23 -18.67
CA MET A 17 -7.72 2.66 -18.93
C MET A 17 -6.56 3.05 -19.85
N PHE A 18 -5.35 2.58 -19.55
CA PHE A 18 -4.15 2.96 -20.30
C PHE A 18 -4.16 2.39 -21.73
N VAL A 19 -4.68 1.18 -21.93
CA VAL A 19 -4.91 0.64 -23.28
C VAL A 19 -5.89 1.51 -24.06
N ARG A 20 -6.97 2.00 -23.43
CA ARG A 20 -7.96 2.86 -24.10
C ARG A 20 -7.43 4.26 -24.41
N THR A 21 -6.62 4.84 -23.51
CA THR A 21 -6.11 6.21 -23.67
C THR A 21 -4.87 6.28 -24.55
N TYR A 22 -3.93 5.35 -24.37
CA TYR A 22 -2.60 5.39 -25.00
C TYR A 22 -2.38 4.30 -26.05
N GLY A 23 -3.29 3.32 -26.16
CA GLY A 23 -3.23 2.28 -27.18
C GLY A 23 -1.93 1.49 -27.17
N THR A 24 -1.33 1.37 -28.35
CA THR A 24 -0.11 0.59 -28.60
C THR A 24 1.10 1.12 -27.83
N LEU A 25 1.18 2.44 -27.58
CA LEU A 25 2.28 3.05 -26.84
C LEU A 25 2.38 2.49 -25.41
N TYR A 26 1.23 2.32 -24.75
CA TYR A 26 1.19 1.66 -23.45
C TYR A 26 1.46 0.16 -23.56
N MET A 27 0.83 -0.54 -24.51
CA MET A 27 0.98 -1.99 -24.64
C MET A 27 2.44 -2.44 -24.86
N GLN A 28 3.25 -1.63 -25.54
CA GLN A 28 4.67 -1.90 -25.75
C GLN A 28 5.53 -1.67 -24.50
N ASN A 29 4.98 -1.00 -23.48
CA ASN A 29 5.70 -0.54 -22.28
C ASN A 29 4.99 -0.95 -20.98
N SER A 30 3.99 -1.82 -21.08
CA SER A 30 3.13 -2.20 -19.95
C SER A 30 3.89 -2.97 -18.87
N GLU A 31 5.03 -3.58 -19.23
CA GLU A 31 5.91 -4.32 -18.32
C GLU A 31 6.31 -3.47 -17.10
N VAL A 32 6.63 -2.17 -17.29
CA VAL A 32 6.98 -1.26 -16.19
C VAL A 32 5.89 -1.18 -15.12
N PHE A 33 4.62 -1.23 -15.53
CA PHE A 33 3.48 -1.21 -14.62
C PHE A 33 3.17 -2.60 -14.05
N GLN A 34 3.35 -3.67 -14.84
CA GLN A 34 3.16 -5.05 -14.38
C GLN A 34 4.17 -5.42 -13.28
N ASP A 35 5.42 -5.00 -13.43
CA ASP A 35 6.48 -5.18 -12.44
C ASP A 35 6.15 -4.48 -11.12
N LEU A 36 5.65 -3.23 -11.20
CA LEU A 36 5.18 -2.49 -10.04
C LEU A 36 4.09 -3.26 -9.27
N PHE A 37 3.06 -3.75 -9.97
CA PHE A 37 1.99 -4.52 -9.32
C PHE A 37 2.49 -5.87 -8.77
N THR A 38 3.45 -6.49 -9.44
CA THR A 38 4.10 -7.73 -8.97
C THR A 38 4.83 -7.49 -7.65
N GLU A 39 5.62 -6.43 -7.54
CA GLU A 39 6.34 -6.10 -6.32
C GLU A 39 5.39 -5.63 -5.20
N LEU A 40 4.31 -4.90 -5.51
CA LEU A 40 3.26 -4.56 -4.54
C LEU A 40 2.59 -5.81 -3.96
N LYS A 41 2.28 -6.81 -4.80
CA LYS A 41 1.74 -8.10 -4.37
C LYS A 41 2.76 -8.84 -3.49
N ARG A 42 4.03 -8.88 -3.90
CA ARG A 42 5.12 -9.53 -3.15
C ARG A 42 5.34 -8.90 -1.77
N TYR A 43 5.30 -7.57 -1.67
CA TYR A 43 5.34 -6.87 -0.39
C TYR A 43 4.17 -7.28 0.51
N TYR A 44 2.95 -7.35 -0.03
CA TYR A 44 1.77 -7.71 0.74
C TYR A 44 1.83 -9.17 1.25
N THR A 45 2.32 -10.11 0.44
CA THR A 45 2.43 -11.53 0.83
C THR A 45 3.56 -11.82 1.84
N GLY A 46 4.32 -10.81 2.25
CA GLY A 46 5.36 -10.94 3.26
C GLY A 46 6.79 -10.94 2.72
N GLY A 47 7.00 -10.63 1.44
CA GLY A 47 8.33 -10.47 0.87
C GLY A 47 9.15 -9.39 1.59
N ASN A 48 10.47 -9.56 1.61
CA ASN A 48 11.42 -8.57 2.09
C ASN A 48 11.65 -7.51 0.98
N VAL A 49 10.63 -6.67 0.78
CA VAL A 49 10.62 -5.61 -0.24
C VAL A 49 10.56 -4.27 0.48
N ASN A 50 11.41 -3.34 0.08
CA ASN A 50 11.34 -1.95 0.53
C ASN A 50 10.39 -1.17 -0.38
N LEU A 51 9.20 -0.81 0.13
CA LEU A 51 8.19 -0.09 -0.66
C LEU A 51 8.70 1.23 -1.21
N GLU A 52 9.51 1.97 -0.43
CA GLU A 52 9.95 3.30 -0.86
C GLU A 52 10.95 3.21 -2.00
N GLU A 53 11.88 2.26 -1.92
CA GLU A 53 12.88 1.97 -2.95
C GLU A 53 12.22 1.48 -4.24
N MET A 54 11.34 0.48 -4.14
CA MET A 54 10.58 -0.04 -5.29
C MET A 54 9.76 1.06 -5.99
N LEU A 55 9.16 1.98 -5.24
CA LEU A 55 8.43 3.10 -5.84
C LEU A 55 9.38 4.11 -6.50
N ASN A 56 10.53 4.39 -5.91
CA ASN A 56 11.54 5.27 -6.54
C ASN A 56 12.05 4.66 -7.85
N ASP A 57 12.36 3.35 -7.85
CA ASP A 57 12.82 2.61 -9.03
C ASP A 57 11.78 2.61 -10.16
N PHE A 58 10.50 2.44 -9.80
CA PHE A 58 9.39 2.55 -10.76
C PHE A 58 9.38 3.91 -11.45
N TRP A 59 9.49 5.01 -10.67
CA TRP A 59 9.47 6.35 -11.24
C TRP A 59 10.70 6.67 -12.09
N ALA A 60 11.88 6.18 -11.70
CA ALA A 60 13.11 6.32 -12.48
C ALA A 60 12.98 5.59 -13.84
N ARG A 61 12.58 4.32 -13.83
CA ARG A 61 12.35 3.53 -15.06
C ARG A 61 11.28 4.14 -15.95
N LEU A 62 10.21 4.66 -15.36
CA LEU A 62 9.15 5.33 -16.10
C LEU A 62 9.65 6.62 -16.76
N LEU A 63 10.48 7.40 -16.06
CA LEU A 63 11.08 8.62 -16.61
C LEU A 63 11.98 8.30 -17.81
N GLU A 64 12.90 7.36 -17.66
CA GLU A 64 13.82 6.94 -18.74
C GLU A 64 13.03 6.48 -19.96
N ARG A 65 11.99 5.68 -19.75
CA ARG A 65 11.17 5.16 -20.85
C ARG A 65 10.39 6.26 -21.55
N MET A 66 9.78 7.19 -20.79
CA MET A 66 9.08 8.34 -21.37
C MET A 66 10.03 9.26 -22.12
N PHE A 67 11.24 9.48 -21.59
CA PHE A 67 12.25 10.34 -22.21
C PHE A 67 12.68 9.82 -23.58
N GLN A 68 12.89 8.49 -23.70
CA GLN A 68 13.17 7.83 -24.98
C GLN A 68 12.00 7.90 -25.97
N LEU A 69 10.76 7.73 -25.47
CA LEU A 69 9.56 7.74 -26.33
C LEU A 69 9.26 9.12 -26.90
N ILE A 70 9.58 10.18 -26.18
CA ILE A 70 9.34 11.57 -26.61
C ILE A 70 10.43 12.06 -27.57
N ASN A 71 11.65 11.51 -27.44
CA ASN A 71 12.80 11.88 -28.26
C ASN A 71 13.31 10.69 -29.11
N PRO A 72 12.49 10.06 -29.95
CA PRO A 72 12.87 8.85 -30.68
C PRO A 72 13.96 9.10 -31.74
N GLN A 73 14.16 10.36 -32.13
CA GLN A 73 15.19 10.78 -33.09
C GLN A 73 16.60 10.75 -32.49
N TYR A 74 16.71 10.71 -31.17
CA TYR A 74 17.97 10.74 -30.45
C TYR A 74 18.25 9.37 -29.82
N HIS A 75 19.52 8.98 -29.79
CA HIS A 75 19.97 7.80 -29.05
C HIS A 75 20.72 8.28 -27.82
N PHE A 76 20.14 8.02 -26.65
CA PHE A 76 20.73 8.37 -25.37
C PHE A 76 21.55 7.20 -24.85
N THR A 77 22.77 7.49 -24.39
CA THR A 77 23.60 6.51 -23.69
C THR A 77 23.05 6.27 -22.29
N GLU A 78 23.42 5.14 -21.69
CA GLU A 78 23.04 4.80 -20.30
C GLU A 78 23.55 5.86 -19.32
N ASP A 79 24.77 6.36 -19.50
CA ASP A 79 25.37 7.44 -18.71
C ASP A 79 24.54 8.74 -18.76
N TYR A 80 23.98 9.05 -19.93
CA TYR A 80 23.13 10.24 -20.10
C TYR A 80 21.80 10.07 -19.35
N LEU A 81 21.19 8.89 -19.43
CA LEU A 81 19.94 8.59 -18.72
C LEU A 81 20.16 8.56 -17.19
N GLU A 82 21.30 8.06 -16.72
CA GLU A 82 21.69 8.14 -15.31
C GLU A 82 21.85 9.60 -14.86
N CYS A 83 22.43 10.46 -15.71
CA CYS A 83 22.52 11.90 -15.46
C CYS A 83 21.13 12.55 -15.35
N VAL A 84 20.22 12.26 -16.29
CA VAL A 84 18.83 12.75 -16.25
C VAL A 84 18.14 12.31 -14.96
N SER A 85 18.34 11.05 -14.55
CA SER A 85 17.79 10.51 -13.30
C SER A 85 18.24 11.32 -12.08
N LYS A 86 19.49 11.81 -12.02
CA LYS A 86 20.03 12.65 -10.93
C LYS A 86 19.33 14.01 -10.80
N TYR A 87 18.80 14.59 -11.87
CA TYR A 87 18.10 15.88 -11.85
C TYR A 87 16.58 15.76 -11.67
N THR A 88 16.05 14.54 -11.58
CA THR A 88 14.61 14.27 -11.43
C THR A 88 13.96 15.02 -10.27
N ASP A 89 14.65 15.12 -9.12
CA ASP A 89 14.13 15.79 -7.92
C ASP A 89 14.01 17.32 -8.08
N GLN A 90 14.89 17.91 -8.90
CA GLN A 90 14.89 19.34 -9.16
C GLN A 90 13.86 19.71 -10.23
N LEU A 91 13.82 18.93 -11.30
CA LEU A 91 12.98 19.21 -12.47
C LEU A 91 11.53 18.76 -12.27
N LYS A 92 11.30 17.77 -11.41
CA LYS A 92 9.99 17.20 -11.09
C LYS A 92 9.15 16.95 -12.36
N PRO A 93 9.57 16.04 -13.25
CA PRO A 93 8.86 15.70 -14.50
C PRO A 93 7.39 15.34 -14.26
N PHE A 94 7.14 14.71 -13.11
CA PHE A 94 5.85 14.23 -12.67
C PHE A 94 5.21 15.12 -11.59
N GLY A 95 5.75 16.34 -11.41
CA GLY A 95 5.38 17.26 -10.35
C GLY A 95 5.48 16.62 -8.95
N ASP A 96 4.43 16.80 -8.16
CA ASP A 96 4.34 16.27 -6.79
C ASP A 96 3.79 14.83 -6.73
N VAL A 97 3.45 14.22 -7.87
CA VAL A 97 2.75 12.93 -7.92
C VAL A 97 3.58 11.79 -7.33
N PRO A 98 4.87 11.59 -7.68
CA PRO A 98 5.69 10.52 -7.10
C PRO A 98 5.76 10.60 -5.57
N ARG A 99 5.97 11.80 -5.04
CA ARG A 99 6.05 12.06 -3.59
C ARG A 99 4.71 11.75 -2.89
N LYS A 100 3.60 12.25 -3.42
CA LYS A 100 2.26 12.03 -2.85
C LYS A 100 1.88 10.55 -2.92
N LEU A 101 2.08 9.90 -4.07
CA LEU A 101 1.78 8.48 -4.26
C LEU A 101 2.62 7.62 -3.32
N LYS A 102 3.93 7.90 -3.18
CA LYS A 102 4.81 7.19 -2.26
C LYS A 102 4.31 7.20 -0.82
N VAL A 103 4.04 8.40 -0.26
CA VAL A 103 3.55 8.51 1.11
C VAL A 103 2.25 7.73 1.32
N GLN A 104 1.35 7.78 0.34
CA GLN A 104 0.03 7.17 0.46
C GLN A 104 0.05 5.65 0.28
N VAL A 105 0.76 5.14 -0.73
CA VAL A 105 0.98 3.70 -0.96
C VAL A 105 1.66 3.09 0.26
N THR A 106 2.76 3.67 0.73
CA THR A 106 3.51 3.16 1.88
C THR A 106 2.63 3.06 3.11
N ARG A 107 1.87 4.11 3.44
CA ARG A 107 0.95 4.10 4.59
C ARG A 107 -0.15 3.05 4.46
N ALA A 108 -0.76 2.94 3.28
CA ALA A 108 -1.87 2.02 3.03
C ALA A 108 -1.40 0.55 3.12
N PHE A 109 -0.30 0.21 2.46
CA PHE A 109 0.21 -1.17 2.44
C PHE A 109 0.75 -1.61 3.79
N ILE A 110 1.46 -0.74 4.52
CA ILE A 110 1.87 -1.03 5.90
C ILE A 110 0.63 -1.27 6.77
N ALA A 111 -0.39 -0.41 6.69
CA ALA A 111 -1.60 -0.57 7.49
C ALA A 111 -2.34 -1.88 7.17
N ALA A 112 -2.51 -2.21 5.88
CA ALA A 112 -3.15 -3.45 5.43
C ALA A 112 -2.37 -4.69 5.89
N ARG A 113 -1.05 -4.72 5.67
CA ARG A 113 -0.19 -5.83 6.06
C ARG A 113 -0.19 -6.02 7.57
N THR A 114 0.04 -4.97 8.35
CA THR A 114 0.03 -5.05 9.82
C THR A 114 -1.33 -5.46 10.37
N PHE A 115 -2.43 -5.00 9.78
CA PHE A 115 -3.77 -5.38 10.21
C PHE A 115 -4.04 -6.88 10.00
N VAL A 116 -3.75 -7.39 8.80
CA VAL A 116 -3.94 -8.81 8.46
C VAL A 116 -3.01 -9.70 9.29
N GLN A 117 -1.73 -9.32 9.43
CA GLN A 117 -0.79 -10.03 10.30
C GLN A 117 -1.25 -10.03 11.76
N GLY A 118 -1.74 -8.90 12.25
CA GLY A 118 -2.33 -8.78 13.58
C GLY A 118 -3.46 -9.79 13.76
N LEU A 119 -4.44 -9.82 12.87
CA LEU A 119 -5.55 -10.78 12.93
C LEU A 119 -5.09 -12.24 12.95
N THR A 120 -4.06 -12.58 12.15
CA THR A 120 -3.46 -13.92 12.14
C THR A 120 -2.84 -14.26 13.49
N VAL A 121 -2.02 -13.36 14.06
CA VAL A 121 -1.43 -13.54 15.39
C VAL A 121 -2.51 -13.67 16.47
N GLY A 122 -3.55 -12.82 16.43
CA GLY A 122 -4.69 -12.90 17.35
C GLY A 122 -5.39 -14.25 17.30
N ARG A 123 -5.64 -14.78 16.10
CA ARG A 123 -6.20 -16.13 15.90
C ARG A 123 -5.28 -17.22 16.46
N GLU A 124 -3.98 -17.14 16.22
CA GLU A 124 -3.01 -18.11 16.71
C GLU A 124 -2.94 -18.12 18.24
N VAL A 125 -2.88 -16.95 18.87
CA VAL A 125 -2.91 -16.81 20.34
C VAL A 125 -4.18 -17.41 20.91
N ALA A 126 -5.36 -17.06 20.38
CA ALA A 126 -6.64 -17.59 20.83
C ALA A 126 -6.68 -19.14 20.73
N ASN A 127 -6.21 -19.70 19.62
CA ASN A 127 -6.12 -21.15 19.41
C ASN A 127 -5.14 -21.86 20.34
N ARG A 128 -4.06 -21.19 20.75
CA ARG A 128 -3.10 -21.75 21.72
C ARG A 128 -3.67 -21.72 23.13
N VAL A 129 -4.27 -20.60 23.52
CA VAL A 129 -4.90 -20.40 24.83
C VAL A 129 -6.05 -21.38 25.05
N SER A 130 -6.84 -21.68 24.02
CA SER A 130 -7.97 -22.62 24.12
C SER A 130 -7.55 -24.08 24.36
N LYS A 131 -6.27 -24.42 24.14
CA LYS A 131 -5.72 -25.78 24.32
C LYS A 131 -5.02 -25.97 25.66
N VAL A 132 -4.96 -24.93 26.50
CA VAL A 132 -4.33 -25.03 27.83
C VAL A 132 -5.23 -25.85 28.75
N SER A 133 -4.74 -27.02 29.16
CA SER A 133 -5.46 -27.88 30.09
C SER A 133 -5.58 -27.24 31.49
N PRO A 134 -6.72 -27.44 32.18
CA PRO A 134 -6.87 -27.00 33.57
C PRO A 134 -5.82 -27.64 34.49
N THR A 135 -5.33 -26.88 35.47
CA THR A 135 -4.41 -27.42 36.47
C THR A 135 -5.09 -28.45 37.38
N PRO A 136 -4.35 -29.39 37.99
CA PRO A 136 -4.93 -30.32 38.97
C PRO A 136 -5.62 -29.62 40.15
N GLY A 137 -5.16 -28.42 40.53
CA GLY A 137 -5.82 -27.56 41.51
C GLY A 137 -7.21 -27.09 41.04
N CYS A 138 -7.29 -26.61 39.80
CA CYS A 138 -8.56 -26.23 39.17
C CYS A 138 -9.52 -27.41 39.05
N ILE A 139 -9.06 -28.58 38.59
CA ILE A 139 -9.89 -29.78 38.46
C ILE A 139 -10.51 -30.16 39.81
N ARG A 140 -9.73 -30.15 40.90
CA ARG A 140 -10.24 -30.41 42.25
C ARG A 140 -11.28 -29.37 42.69
N ALA A 141 -11.03 -28.09 42.42
CA ALA A 141 -11.95 -27.02 42.77
C ALA A 141 -13.29 -27.10 41.99
N LEU A 142 -13.23 -27.38 40.68
CA LEU A 142 -14.39 -27.61 39.83
C LEU A 142 -15.18 -28.85 40.27
N MET A 143 -14.49 -29.95 40.57
CA MET A 143 -15.13 -31.17 41.08
C MET A 143 -15.88 -30.90 42.39
N LYS A 144 -15.26 -30.16 43.31
CA LYS A 144 -15.89 -29.77 44.57
C LYS A 144 -17.12 -28.88 44.36
N MET A 145 -17.05 -27.96 43.41
CA MET A 145 -18.13 -27.02 43.12
C MET A 145 -19.32 -27.70 42.42
N LEU A 146 -19.07 -28.59 41.48
CA LEU A 146 -20.11 -29.18 40.61
C LEU A 146 -20.66 -30.50 41.13
N TYR A 147 -19.82 -31.38 41.67
CA TYR A 147 -20.20 -32.78 41.93
C TYR A 147 -20.34 -33.14 43.42
N CYS A 148 -19.66 -32.43 44.34
CA CYS A 148 -19.82 -32.72 45.77
C CYS A 148 -21.27 -32.58 46.32
N PRO A 149 -22.15 -31.70 45.80
CA PRO A 149 -23.55 -31.68 46.23
C PRO A 149 -24.27 -33.02 46.00
N TYR A 150 -24.01 -33.68 44.87
CA TYR A 150 -24.56 -35.01 44.58
C TYR A 150 -24.08 -36.06 45.59
N CYS A 151 -22.77 -36.08 45.89
CA CYS A 151 -22.21 -37.01 46.88
C CYS A 151 -22.73 -36.78 48.30
N ARG A 152 -23.27 -35.60 48.59
CA ARG A 152 -23.85 -35.23 49.88
C ARG A 152 -25.39 -35.36 49.92
N GLY A 153 -26.01 -35.90 48.87
CA GLY A 153 -27.46 -36.06 48.81
C GLY A 153 -28.22 -34.75 48.54
N LEU A 154 -27.56 -33.74 47.98
CA LEU A 154 -28.12 -32.42 47.65
C LEU A 154 -28.07 -32.14 46.13
N PRO A 155 -28.70 -32.95 45.27
CA PRO A 155 -28.54 -32.86 43.81
C PRO A 155 -29.17 -31.62 43.18
N THR A 156 -30.13 -30.98 43.86
CA THR A 156 -30.84 -29.80 43.35
C THR A 156 -30.15 -28.47 43.66
N VAL A 157 -29.12 -28.50 44.52
CA VAL A 157 -28.43 -27.30 44.98
C VAL A 157 -27.42 -26.85 43.93
N LYS A 158 -27.63 -25.64 43.41
CA LYS A 158 -26.70 -24.98 42.49
C LYS A 158 -25.58 -24.27 43.26
N PRO A 159 -24.35 -24.17 42.71
CA PRO A 159 -23.29 -23.40 43.33
C PRO A 159 -23.67 -21.91 43.39
N CYS A 160 -23.32 -21.26 44.49
CA CYS A 160 -23.51 -19.81 44.66
C CYS A 160 -22.73 -19.05 43.57
N ASN A 161 -23.27 -17.92 43.10
CA ASN A 161 -22.65 -17.12 42.04
C ASN A 161 -21.19 -16.73 42.37
N ASN A 162 -20.95 -16.16 43.55
CA ASN A 162 -19.61 -15.78 44.00
C ASN A 162 -18.66 -16.98 44.15
N TYR A 163 -19.19 -18.14 44.56
CA TYR A 163 -18.38 -19.36 44.64
C TYR A 163 -17.94 -19.81 43.25
N CYS A 164 -18.86 -19.80 42.28
CA CYS A 164 -18.57 -20.09 40.87
C CYS A 164 -17.51 -19.14 40.30
N LEU A 165 -17.70 -17.83 40.46
CA LEU A 165 -16.76 -16.83 39.98
C LEU A 165 -15.37 -17.00 40.58
N ASN A 166 -15.26 -17.31 41.87
CA ASN A 166 -13.96 -17.51 42.52
C ASN A 166 -13.24 -18.76 42.00
N VAL A 167 -13.97 -19.87 41.81
CA VAL A 167 -13.40 -21.10 41.22
C VAL A 167 -12.95 -20.84 39.78
N MET A 168 -13.78 -20.17 38.97
CA MET A 168 -13.46 -19.85 37.58
C MET A 168 -12.28 -18.89 37.46
N LYS A 169 -12.18 -17.86 38.30
CA LYS A 169 -11.02 -16.95 38.36
C LYS A 169 -9.73 -17.69 38.67
N GLY A 170 -9.76 -18.62 39.63
CA GLY A 170 -8.59 -19.45 39.95
C GLY A 170 -8.21 -20.40 38.81
N CYS A 171 -9.20 -20.94 38.10
CA CYS A 171 -8.98 -21.82 36.95
C CYS A 171 -8.42 -21.10 35.73
N LEU A 172 -8.82 -19.84 35.52
CA LEU A 172 -8.48 -19.03 34.35
C LEU A 172 -7.41 -17.97 34.65
N ALA A 173 -6.68 -18.08 35.75
CA ALA A 173 -5.70 -17.07 36.18
C ALA A 173 -4.63 -16.81 35.10
N ASN A 174 -4.04 -17.87 34.54
CA ASN A 174 -3.03 -17.75 33.48
C ASN A 174 -3.60 -17.13 32.19
N GLN A 175 -4.87 -17.33 31.90
CA GLN A 175 -5.55 -16.71 30.75
C GLN A 175 -5.86 -15.24 31.04
N ALA A 176 -6.19 -14.91 32.28
CA ALA A 176 -6.46 -13.54 32.71
C ALA A 176 -5.20 -12.66 32.65
N ASP A 177 -4.00 -13.24 32.80
CA ASP A 177 -2.73 -12.51 32.61
C ASP A 177 -2.58 -11.93 31.20
N LEU A 178 -3.23 -12.53 30.19
CA LEU A 178 -3.23 -12.03 28.82
C LEU A 178 -4.20 -10.86 28.59
N ASP A 179 -5.13 -10.58 29.50
CA ASP A 179 -6.21 -9.61 29.29
C ASP A 179 -5.67 -8.19 28.99
N THR A 180 -4.64 -7.75 29.71
CA THR A 180 -4.02 -6.44 29.49
C THR A 180 -3.43 -6.32 28.08
N GLU A 181 -2.60 -7.28 27.68
CA GLU A 181 -1.95 -7.29 26.36
C GLU A 181 -2.97 -7.49 25.23
N TRP A 182 -3.98 -8.33 25.45
CA TRP A 182 -5.07 -8.54 24.49
C TRP A 182 -5.89 -7.27 24.27
N ASN A 183 -6.19 -6.53 25.33
CA ASN A 183 -6.89 -5.25 25.24
C ASN A 183 -6.04 -4.17 24.57
N LEU A 184 -4.72 -4.18 24.74
CA LEU A 184 -3.81 -3.31 23.99
C LEU A 184 -3.75 -3.67 22.50
N PHE A 185 -3.72 -4.97 22.21
CA PHE A 185 -3.69 -5.53 20.86
C PHE A 185 -4.97 -5.22 20.07
N ILE A 186 -6.14 -5.57 20.63
CA ILE A 186 -7.46 -5.32 20.02
C ILE A 186 -7.81 -3.83 20.07
N GLY A 187 -7.53 -3.16 21.19
CA GLY A 187 -7.96 -1.80 21.51
C GLY A 187 -7.14 -0.67 20.87
N LYS A 188 -7.13 0.47 21.57
CA LYS A 188 -6.83 1.84 21.12
C LYS A 188 -5.49 2.08 20.39
N ARG A 189 -4.57 1.11 20.24
CA ARG A 189 -3.23 1.38 19.69
C ARG A 189 -2.82 0.57 18.46
N SER A 190 -3.22 -0.70 18.36
CA SER A 190 -2.68 -1.57 17.31
C SER A 190 -3.71 -1.87 16.24
N LEU A 191 -4.67 -2.77 16.50
CA LEU A 191 -5.56 -3.25 15.44
C LEU A 191 -6.62 -2.23 15.04
N ASN A 192 -7.28 -1.59 16.02
CA ASN A 192 -8.29 -0.55 15.77
C ASN A 192 -7.69 0.71 15.11
N ILE A 193 -6.45 1.08 15.43
CA ILE A 193 -5.78 2.21 14.74
C ILE A 193 -5.52 1.83 13.29
N LYS A 194 -5.00 0.63 13.00
CA LYS A 194 -4.77 0.22 11.61
C LYS A 194 -6.08 0.09 10.83
N GLN A 195 -7.14 -0.43 11.46
CA GLN A 195 -8.47 -0.45 10.86
C GLN A 195 -8.98 0.97 10.56
N LYS A 196 -8.85 1.90 11.52
CA LYS A 196 -9.18 3.31 11.24
C LYS A 196 -8.30 3.88 10.15
N GLN A 197 -7.00 3.63 10.11
CA GLN A 197 -6.12 4.08 9.03
C GLN A 197 -6.57 3.56 7.64
N LEU A 198 -7.16 2.37 7.59
CA LEU A 198 -7.77 1.81 6.38
C LEU A 198 -9.15 2.42 6.03
N VAL A 199 -9.85 3.01 7.00
CA VAL A 199 -11.23 3.53 6.87
C VAL A 199 -11.30 5.08 6.89
N THR A 200 -10.34 5.76 7.53
CA THR A 200 -10.30 7.20 7.83
C THR A 200 -9.12 7.91 7.17
N SER A 201 -8.57 7.38 6.08
CA SER A 201 -7.84 8.23 5.14
C SER A 201 -8.79 9.36 4.74
N THR A 202 -8.41 10.59 5.05
CA THR A 202 -9.20 11.82 5.11
C THR A 202 -10.19 12.03 3.93
N PRO A 203 -11.20 12.91 4.04
CA PRO A 203 -12.13 13.22 2.95
C PRO A 203 -11.45 13.62 1.62
N ASN A 204 -10.18 14.04 1.67
CA ASN A 204 -9.33 14.35 0.52
C ASN A 204 -8.28 13.27 0.15
N GLU A 205 -8.15 12.18 0.92
CA GLU A 205 -7.30 11.00 0.65
C GLU A 205 -8.09 9.77 0.15
N HIS A 206 -9.42 9.80 0.26
CA HIS A 206 -10.30 8.89 -0.47
C HIS A 206 -9.98 8.76 -1.98
N PRO A 207 -9.46 9.79 -2.69
CA PRO A 207 -9.04 9.67 -4.07
C PRO A 207 -7.92 8.67 -4.29
N THR A 208 -6.97 8.45 -3.37
CA THR A 208 -5.72 7.75 -3.71
C THR A 208 -5.79 6.25 -3.52
N LEU A 209 -6.51 5.78 -2.49
CA LEU A 209 -6.98 4.39 -2.45
C LEU A 209 -7.96 4.14 -3.61
N ASN A 210 -8.83 5.10 -3.98
CA ASN A 210 -9.69 4.94 -5.16
C ASN A 210 -8.94 5.11 -6.51
N CYS A 211 -7.75 5.71 -6.56
CA CYS A 211 -6.92 5.83 -7.76
C CYS A 211 -6.04 4.60 -7.94
N ILE A 212 -5.50 4.04 -6.86
CA ILE A 212 -4.85 2.73 -6.90
C ILE A 212 -5.92 1.67 -7.16
N PHE A 213 -7.02 1.66 -6.40
CA PHE A 213 -8.05 0.61 -6.40
C PHE A 213 -9.29 0.89 -7.28
N GLY A 214 -9.17 1.72 -8.32
CA GLY A 214 -10.06 1.70 -9.50
C GLY A 214 -11.41 2.45 -9.43
N LYS A 215 -11.69 3.29 -8.42
CA LYS A 215 -12.94 4.07 -8.32
C LYS A 215 -12.89 5.50 -8.89
N GLN A 216 -11.71 6.10 -9.09
CA GLN A 216 -11.58 7.49 -9.61
C GLN A 216 -10.39 7.69 -10.58
N ASN A 217 -10.08 6.70 -11.40
CA ASN A 217 -8.92 6.73 -12.30
C ASN A 217 -8.89 7.92 -13.28
N LYS A 218 -10.05 8.47 -13.67
CA LYS A 218 -10.15 9.66 -14.53
C LYS A 218 -9.57 10.93 -13.89
N TYR A 219 -9.68 11.11 -12.57
CA TYR A 219 -9.28 12.35 -11.89
C TYR A 219 -7.80 12.39 -11.50
N CYS A 220 -7.18 11.26 -11.13
CA CYS A 220 -5.73 11.21 -10.89
C CYS A 220 -4.93 11.45 -12.16
N PHE A 221 -5.44 10.99 -13.30
CA PHE A 221 -4.75 11.10 -14.57
C PHE A 221 -4.92 12.47 -15.24
N LEU A 222 -6.11 13.09 -15.19
CA LEU A 222 -6.32 14.47 -15.65
C LEU A 222 -5.47 15.52 -14.89
N LEU A 223 -5.05 15.22 -13.66
CA LEU A 223 -4.09 16.03 -12.90
C LEU A 223 -2.63 15.83 -13.37
N LEU A 224 -2.27 14.64 -13.86
CA LEU A 224 -0.98 14.35 -14.49
C LEU A 224 -0.88 15.01 -15.89
N GLU A 225 -1.95 14.98 -16.67
CA GLU A 225 -1.97 15.49 -18.06
C GLU A 225 -1.81 17.01 -18.16
N ARG A 226 -2.44 17.79 -17.26
CA ARG A 226 -2.38 19.27 -17.33
C ARG A 226 -1.16 19.91 -16.69
N GLN A 227 -0.48 19.24 -15.76
CA GLN A 227 0.70 19.80 -15.08
C GLN A 227 2.03 19.25 -15.61
N ASN A 228 2.08 18.05 -16.20
CA ASN A 228 3.35 17.46 -16.61
C ASN A 228 3.87 17.94 -17.96
N MET A 229 3.03 18.24 -18.96
CA MET A 229 3.58 18.59 -20.28
C MET A 229 4.48 19.83 -20.22
N SER A 230 4.13 20.87 -19.47
CA SER A 230 4.97 22.07 -19.33
C SER A 230 6.30 21.80 -18.61
N SER A 231 6.30 20.96 -17.57
CA SER A 231 7.51 20.57 -16.83
C SER A 231 8.38 19.57 -17.59
N LEU A 232 7.78 18.66 -18.36
CA LEU A 232 8.50 17.77 -19.28
C LEU A 232 9.09 18.54 -20.46
N ILE A 233 8.37 19.54 -20.99
CA ILE A 233 8.87 20.47 -22.01
C ILE A 233 10.05 21.30 -21.45
N LEU A 234 10.00 21.76 -20.20
CA LEU A 234 11.15 22.38 -19.51
C LEU A 234 12.32 21.39 -19.34
N LEU A 235 12.03 20.12 -19.06
CA LEU A 235 12.99 19.02 -19.02
C LEU A 235 13.55 18.63 -20.38
N ILE A 236 12.91 19.03 -21.48
CA ILE A 236 13.40 18.85 -22.86
C ILE A 236 14.18 20.10 -23.31
N SER A 237 13.83 21.27 -22.79
CA SER A 237 14.45 22.56 -23.15
C SER A 237 15.65 22.95 -22.28
N ASN A 238 15.93 22.22 -21.19
CA ASN A 238 16.98 22.57 -20.23
C ASN A 238 17.82 21.42 -19.59
N PRO A 239 17.78 20.14 -20.02
CA PRO A 239 18.68 19.11 -19.45
C PRO A 239 20.08 19.15 -20.10
N THR A 240 20.17 19.78 -21.28
CA THR A 240 21.34 19.81 -22.15
C THR A 240 22.49 20.59 -21.53
N ASP A 241 22.22 21.67 -20.77
CA ASP A 241 23.32 22.48 -20.20
C ASP A 241 24.01 21.84 -18.98
N GLN A 242 23.41 20.82 -18.35
CA GLN A 242 23.96 20.16 -17.15
C GLN A 242 24.49 18.73 -17.38
N CYS A 243 24.02 18.04 -18.43
CA CYS A 243 24.49 16.72 -18.81
C CYS A 243 25.34 16.72 -20.10
N ASP A 244 25.30 17.79 -20.93
CA ASP A 244 26.21 17.94 -22.08
C ASP A 244 27.37 18.89 -21.75
N THR A 245 28.59 18.36 -21.70
CA THR A 245 29.78 19.15 -22.02
C THR A 245 29.99 19.08 -23.54
N GLU A 246 29.46 20.07 -24.27
CA GLU A 246 29.57 20.38 -25.72
C GLU A 246 28.28 20.29 -26.56
N SER A 247 27.71 21.49 -26.81
CA SER A 247 27.27 22.01 -28.13
C SER A 247 25.88 21.66 -28.73
N THR A 248 25.13 22.74 -29.03
CA THR A 248 24.17 22.92 -30.15
C THR A 248 22.72 22.39 -30.04
N ILE A 249 21.88 22.89 -29.11
CA ILE A 249 20.41 22.60 -29.13
C ILE A 249 19.51 23.86 -29.03
N LEU A 250 20.03 25.07 -29.30
CA LEU A 250 19.20 26.28 -29.30
C LEU A 250 18.42 26.53 -30.61
N THR A 251 18.77 25.86 -31.71
CA THR A 251 18.14 26.07 -33.03
C THR A 251 16.91 25.19 -33.29
N HIS A 252 16.74 24.06 -32.59
CA HIS A 252 15.59 23.16 -32.82
C HIS A 252 14.37 23.44 -31.91
N ILE A 253 14.57 24.13 -30.78
CA ILE A 253 13.53 24.46 -29.80
C ILE A 253 12.52 25.49 -30.36
N TRP A 254 12.97 26.40 -31.24
CA TRP A 254 12.09 27.36 -31.90
C TRP A 254 11.13 26.72 -32.91
N ILE A 255 11.55 25.65 -33.58
CA ILE A 255 10.74 24.96 -34.61
C ILE A 255 9.64 24.12 -33.96
N PHE A 256 9.93 23.47 -32.82
CA PHE A 256 8.95 22.63 -32.12
C PHE A 256 7.88 23.43 -31.37
N SER A 257 8.19 24.63 -30.88
CA SER A 257 7.16 25.52 -30.31
C SER A 257 6.15 25.98 -31.36
N LEU A 258 6.54 26.13 -32.62
CA LEU A 258 5.63 26.50 -33.72
C LEU A 258 4.63 25.38 -34.05
N LEU A 259 5.09 24.13 -34.06
CA LEU A 259 4.29 22.94 -34.41
C LEU A 259 3.21 22.60 -33.38
N ILE A 260 3.43 22.93 -32.10
CA ILE A 260 2.43 22.71 -31.03
C ILE A 260 1.32 23.78 -31.09
N THR A 261 1.61 25.01 -31.54
CA THR A 261 0.59 26.06 -31.72
C THR A 261 -0.36 25.78 -32.89
N GLU A 262 0.12 25.20 -34.00
CA GLU A 262 -0.76 24.88 -35.15
C GLU A 262 -1.69 23.69 -34.90
N VAL A 263 -1.31 22.72 -34.05
CA VAL A 263 -2.17 21.55 -33.75
C VAL A 263 -3.29 21.86 -32.75
N VAL A 264 -3.19 22.97 -32.01
CA VAL A 264 -4.17 23.36 -30.98
C VAL A 264 -5.24 24.33 -31.51
N GLU A 265 -5.07 24.95 -32.68
CA GLU A 265 -6.10 25.82 -33.28
C GLU A 265 -7.08 25.14 -34.25
N ASP A 266 -6.84 23.89 -34.67
CA ASP A 266 -7.69 23.16 -35.62
C ASP A 266 -8.38 21.90 -35.03
N GLY A 267 -8.67 21.88 -33.72
CA GLY A 267 -9.36 20.78 -33.01
C GLY A 267 -10.61 21.20 -32.24
#